data_AF-A0A822AKA6-F1
#
_entry.id   AF-A0A822AKA6-F1
#
_cell.length_a   1.000
_cell.length_b   1.000
_cell.length_c   1.000
_cell.angle_alpha   90.00
_cell.angle_beta   90.00
_cell.angle_gamma   90.00
#
_symmetry.space_group_name_H-M   'P 1'
#
loop_
_entity.id
_entity.type
_entity.pdbx_description
1 polymer ?
#
loop_
_entity_poly.entity_id
_entity_poly.type
_entity_poly.pdbx_seq_one_letter_code
_entity_poly.pdbx_strand_id
1 'polypeptide(L)'
;KASYTKILSELSDVLDKHTVYVNKTQFNSWQTYLKAFLSEGGIIEAYPPSNSITSITICLSIEPNGHYSLIYSGDQLHAESLFSCWGLSFPQSSVDSNELNNYCSLIAEQCKQRNIYGYIDIDFVAFIDKKTNQQKLWVTDLCIGYSEHISLYRVMQYTTTGQFNPLTHSFCVKMKQLKQRLRNWQNGAPEYTITEKNRYAIWSSKLYHRNLSNIHYSIFFQMCRSHGVGFDIREKQGSIFTLFECDHHEHIGMITISDTLQNTLSNFACYLNTIYQEITPVDMQEQSNFMLAVNDIENILGITQENLSNISLNDTTS
;
A
#
# COMPACT_ATOMS: atom_id res chain seq x y z
N LYS A 1 41.84 -4.63 20.05
CA LYS A 1 42.52 -4.88 18.75
C LYS A 1 42.49 -6.36 18.35
N ALA A 2 43.01 -7.29 19.16
CA ALA A 2 42.96 -8.73 18.84
C ALA A 2 41.54 -9.28 18.55
N SER A 3 40.54 -8.92 19.36
CA SER A 3 39.15 -9.35 19.12
C SER A 3 38.52 -8.77 17.85
N TYR A 4 38.89 -7.55 17.46
CA TYR A 4 38.38 -6.92 16.23
C TYR A 4 38.93 -7.60 14.98
N THR A 5 40.23 -7.89 14.97
CA THR A 5 40.86 -8.63 13.86
C THR A 5 40.32 -10.04 13.74
N LYS A 6 40.01 -10.69 14.87
CA LYS A 6 39.37 -12.01 14.90
C LYS A 6 37.94 -11.99 14.35
N ILE A 7 37.13 -11.00 14.76
CA ILE A 7 35.78 -10.80 14.21
C ILE A 7 35.85 -10.56 12.70
N LEU A 8 36.75 -9.70 12.22
CA LEU A 8 36.92 -9.45 10.79
C LEU A 8 37.33 -10.71 10.01
N SER A 9 38.21 -11.54 10.56
CA SER A 9 38.62 -12.79 9.90
C SER A 9 37.49 -13.82 9.83
N GLU A 10 36.60 -13.83 10.82
CA GLU A 10 35.45 -14.74 10.86
C GLU A 10 34.24 -14.19 10.07
N LEU A 11 34.18 -12.88 9.84
CA LEU A 11 33.03 -12.19 9.21
C LEU A 11 32.69 -12.76 7.84
N SER A 12 33.70 -13.06 7.00
CA SER A 12 33.45 -13.61 5.65
C SER A 12 32.73 -14.95 5.71
N ASP A 13 33.18 -15.84 6.62
CA ASP A 13 32.58 -17.17 6.79
C ASP A 13 31.20 -17.11 7.46
N VAL A 14 31.00 -16.16 8.38
CA VAL A 14 29.73 -15.94 9.07
C VAL A 14 28.70 -15.36 8.11
N LEU A 15 29.06 -14.34 7.34
CA LEU A 15 28.15 -13.71 6.38
C LEU A 15 27.69 -14.71 5.32
N ASP A 16 28.60 -15.49 4.73
CA ASP A 16 28.22 -16.49 3.73
C ASP A 16 27.23 -17.54 4.28
N LYS A 17 27.38 -17.94 5.56
CA LYS A 17 26.50 -18.92 6.21
C LYS A 17 25.17 -18.37 6.69
N HIS A 18 25.10 -17.09 7.02
CA HIS A 18 23.92 -16.46 7.64
C HIS A 18 23.17 -15.50 6.70
N THR A 19 23.69 -15.25 5.50
CA THR A 19 23.01 -14.42 4.51
C THR A 19 21.86 -15.18 3.85
N VAL A 20 20.70 -14.53 3.79
CA VAL A 20 19.53 -15.02 3.05
C VAL A 20 19.28 -14.09 1.85
N TYR A 21 19.25 -14.65 0.65
CA TYR A 21 18.90 -13.91 -0.56
C TYR A 21 17.40 -13.68 -0.64
N VAL A 22 17.01 -12.41 -0.52
CA VAL A 22 15.63 -11.99 -0.73
C VAL A 22 15.34 -11.88 -2.23
N ASN A 23 16.08 -11.03 -2.95
CA ASN A 23 15.90 -10.85 -4.39
C ASN A 23 16.81 -11.80 -5.19
N LYS A 24 16.25 -12.94 -5.59
CA LYS A 24 16.95 -13.97 -6.38
C LYS A 24 16.87 -13.74 -7.90
N THR A 25 16.05 -12.79 -8.36
CA THR A 25 15.93 -12.47 -9.79
C THR A 25 17.06 -11.56 -10.26
N GLN A 26 17.48 -10.61 -9.41
CA GLN A 26 18.55 -9.67 -9.71
C GLN A 26 19.94 -10.24 -9.42
N PHE A 27 20.10 -10.95 -8.30
CA PHE A 27 21.38 -11.55 -7.90
C PHE A 27 21.23 -13.05 -7.70
N ASN A 28 21.93 -13.82 -8.52
CA ASN A 28 21.87 -15.27 -8.53
C ASN A 28 22.76 -15.96 -7.48
N SER A 29 23.68 -15.23 -6.84
CA SER A 29 24.56 -15.76 -5.79
C SER A 29 25.12 -14.66 -4.87
N TRP A 30 25.65 -15.07 -3.71
CA TRP A 30 26.39 -14.20 -2.78
C TRP A 30 27.49 -13.43 -3.47
N GLN A 31 28.28 -14.16 -4.26
CA GLN A 31 29.49 -13.64 -4.86
C GLN A 31 29.15 -12.56 -5.89
N THR A 32 28.07 -12.75 -6.65
CA THR A 32 27.58 -11.74 -7.61
C THR A 32 27.07 -10.50 -6.88
N TYR A 33 26.26 -10.67 -5.83
CA TYR A 33 25.78 -9.56 -5.00
C TYR A 33 26.94 -8.79 -4.35
N LEU A 34 27.85 -9.50 -3.68
CA LEU A 34 28.98 -8.89 -2.97
C LEU A 34 29.89 -8.11 -3.91
N LYS A 35 30.12 -8.62 -5.13
CA LYS A 35 30.88 -7.90 -6.15
C LYS A 35 30.22 -6.56 -6.52
N ALA A 36 28.90 -6.55 -6.69
CA ALA A 36 28.14 -5.32 -6.97
C ALA A 36 28.13 -4.38 -5.76
N PHE A 37 27.90 -4.90 -4.55
CA PHE A 37 27.92 -4.11 -3.32
C PHE A 37 29.27 -3.44 -3.07
N LEU A 38 30.38 -4.13 -3.37
CA LEU A 38 31.72 -3.57 -3.23
C LEU A 38 32.08 -2.58 -4.35
N SER A 39 31.46 -2.67 -5.53
CA SER A 39 31.71 -1.73 -6.63
C SER A 39 30.87 -0.46 -6.52
N GLU A 40 29.58 -0.60 -6.23
CA GLU A 40 28.62 0.51 -6.20
C GLU A 40 28.41 1.08 -4.79
N GLY A 41 28.82 0.34 -3.77
CA GLY A 41 28.42 0.59 -2.38
C GLY A 41 27.04 0.03 -2.06
N GLY A 42 26.62 0.22 -0.82
CA GLY A 42 25.28 -0.14 -0.36
C GLY A 42 25.10 0.15 1.11
N ILE A 43 23.89 -0.11 1.60
CA ILE A 43 23.47 0.21 2.97
C ILE A 43 23.46 -1.07 3.80
N ILE A 44 24.01 -1.00 5.01
CA ILE A 44 23.86 -2.04 6.04
C ILE A 44 23.09 -1.39 7.18
N GLU A 45 21.90 -1.91 7.45
CA GLU A 45 21.02 -1.38 8.48
C GLU A 45 20.53 -2.47 9.43
N ALA A 46 20.01 -2.04 10.58
CA ALA A 46 19.44 -2.95 11.55
C ALA A 46 18.03 -3.36 11.13
N TYR A 47 17.74 -4.66 11.17
CA TYR A 47 16.38 -5.15 11.02
C TYR A 47 15.63 -5.07 12.37
N PRO A 48 14.34 -4.68 12.39
CA PRO A 48 13.57 -4.62 13.63
C PRO A 48 13.58 -5.96 14.38
N PRO A 49 13.80 -5.98 15.71
CA PRO A 49 13.85 -7.22 16.49
C PRO A 49 12.44 -7.77 16.81
N SER A 50 11.55 -7.78 15.82
CA SER A 50 10.16 -8.22 15.91
C SER A 50 9.81 -9.16 14.76
N ASN A 51 8.88 -10.09 15.02
CA ASN A 51 8.29 -10.94 13.98
C ASN A 51 7.05 -10.30 13.36
N SER A 52 6.50 -9.26 13.98
CA SER A 52 5.37 -8.48 13.49
C SER A 52 5.87 -7.07 13.21
N ILE A 53 5.90 -6.73 11.94
CA ILE A 53 6.39 -5.48 11.38
C ILE A 53 5.35 -4.97 10.41
N THR A 54 5.04 -3.68 10.51
CA THR A 54 4.19 -3.00 9.55
C THR A 54 4.97 -1.88 8.89
N SER A 55 5.03 -1.89 7.56
CA SER A 55 5.67 -0.82 6.79
C SER A 55 4.62 0.19 6.35
N ILE A 56 4.95 1.48 6.39
CA ILE A 56 4.03 2.58 6.07
C ILE A 56 4.74 3.52 5.12
N THR A 57 4.06 3.99 4.08
CA THR A 57 4.55 5.03 3.18
C THR A 57 3.72 6.29 3.33
N ILE A 58 4.38 7.44 3.50
CA ILE A 58 3.75 8.76 3.50
C ILE A 58 4.36 9.61 2.41
N CYS A 59 3.51 10.23 1.58
CA CYS A 59 3.97 11.16 0.55
C CYS A 59 3.85 12.60 1.03
N LEU A 60 4.96 13.34 0.96
CA LEU A 60 5.01 14.79 1.10
C LEU A 60 5.13 15.45 -0.27
N SER A 61 4.62 16.68 -0.36
CA SER A 61 4.93 17.62 -1.43
C SER A 61 5.49 18.89 -0.82
N ILE A 62 6.74 19.21 -1.14
CA ILE A 62 7.42 20.43 -0.68
C ILE A 62 7.53 21.41 -1.85
N GLU A 63 6.86 22.54 -1.76
CA GLU A 63 6.90 23.60 -2.76
C GLU A 63 8.19 24.43 -2.68
N PRO A 64 8.59 25.15 -3.75
CA PRO A 64 9.80 25.99 -3.74
C PRO A 64 9.82 27.09 -2.67
N ASN A 65 8.65 27.52 -2.17
CA ASN A 65 8.53 28.46 -1.05
C ASN A 65 8.81 27.80 0.33
N GLY A 66 9.04 26.47 0.35
CA GLY A 66 9.25 25.67 1.54
C GLY A 66 7.99 25.37 2.34
N HIS A 67 6.80 25.58 1.78
CA HIS A 67 5.55 25.04 2.30
C HIS A 67 5.48 23.55 1.94
N TYR A 68 5.08 22.72 2.89
CA TYR A 68 4.88 21.29 2.65
C TYR A 68 3.44 20.88 2.93
N SER A 69 2.99 19.84 2.23
CA SER A 69 1.69 19.21 2.43
C SER A 69 1.83 17.68 2.38
N LEU A 70 1.02 16.98 3.18
CA LEU A 70 0.88 15.53 3.09
C LEU A 70 -0.11 15.21 1.96
N ILE A 71 0.29 14.36 1.02
CA ILE A 71 -0.52 14.00 -0.16
C ILE A 71 -1.37 12.76 0.12
N TYR A 72 -0.75 11.71 0.66
CA TYR A 72 -1.41 10.49 1.11
C TYR A 72 -0.58 9.83 2.22
N SER A 73 -1.19 8.88 2.93
CA SER A 73 -0.52 7.94 3.83
C SER A 73 -1.08 6.53 3.60
N GLY A 74 -0.25 5.50 3.58
CA GLY A 74 -0.74 4.13 3.41
C GLY A 74 0.12 3.08 4.08
N ASP A 75 -0.51 2.01 4.56
CA ASP A 75 0.16 0.80 5.02
C ASP A 75 0.60 -0.02 3.80
N GLN A 76 1.85 -0.46 3.75
CA GLN A 76 2.37 -1.23 2.63
C GLN A 76 1.84 -2.68 2.64
N LEU A 77 1.53 -3.17 1.45
CA LEU A 77 1.31 -4.58 1.14
C LEU A 77 2.60 -5.13 0.54
N HIS A 78 2.97 -6.36 0.87
CA HIS A 78 4.30 -6.89 0.54
C HIS A 78 4.27 -8.05 -0.45
N ALA A 79 3.16 -8.81 -0.52
CA ALA A 79 2.82 -9.89 -1.48
C ALA A 79 3.97 -10.81 -1.96
N GLU A 80 4.90 -10.28 -2.75
CA GLU A 80 6.06 -10.98 -3.31
C GLU A 80 7.29 -10.99 -2.39
N SER A 81 7.49 -9.94 -1.59
CA SER A 81 8.68 -9.78 -0.76
C SER A 81 8.43 -8.90 0.45
N LEU A 82 8.89 -9.35 1.62
CA LEU A 82 8.85 -8.60 2.89
C LEU A 82 9.55 -7.24 2.85
N PHE A 83 10.40 -7.01 1.84
CA PHE A 83 11.24 -5.82 1.71
C PHE A 83 10.88 -4.96 0.50
N SER A 84 9.78 -5.27 -0.19
CA SER A 84 9.31 -4.47 -1.32
C SER A 84 7.85 -4.11 -1.13
N CYS A 85 7.53 -2.83 -1.32
CA CYS A 85 6.14 -2.38 -1.38
C CYS A 85 5.50 -2.89 -2.68
N TRP A 86 4.51 -3.76 -2.58
CA TRP A 86 3.72 -4.26 -3.70
C TRP A 86 2.48 -3.39 -3.97
N GLY A 87 1.90 -2.80 -2.93
CA GLY A 87 0.73 -1.93 -2.99
C GLY A 87 0.51 -1.22 -1.66
N LEU A 88 -0.52 -0.37 -1.58
CA LEU A 88 -0.86 0.33 -0.35
C LEU A 88 -2.32 0.09 0.03
N SER A 89 -2.55 -0.04 1.34
CA SER A 89 -3.83 0.23 1.98
C SER A 89 -3.85 1.70 2.42
N PHE A 90 -4.88 2.43 2.03
CA PHE A 90 -5.02 3.87 2.24
C PHE A 90 -6.37 4.19 2.92
N PRO A 91 -6.42 5.15 3.85
CA PRO A 91 -5.27 5.73 4.54
C PRO A 91 -4.52 4.71 5.39
N GLN A 92 -3.31 5.05 5.87
CA GLN A 92 -2.64 4.24 6.89
C GLN A 92 -3.49 4.21 8.17
N SER A 93 -3.53 3.06 8.84
CA SER A 93 -4.30 2.86 10.07
C SER A 93 -3.52 2.22 11.21
N SER A 94 -2.22 1.99 11.00
CA SER A 94 -1.37 1.20 11.89
C SER A 94 -0.63 2.01 12.96
N VAL A 95 -0.46 3.31 12.74
CA VAL A 95 0.30 4.20 13.64
C VAL A 95 -0.47 5.48 13.91
N ASP A 96 -0.29 6.03 15.11
CA ASP A 96 -0.91 7.29 15.50
C ASP A 96 -0.53 8.44 14.55
N SER A 97 -1.55 9.14 14.08
CA SER A 97 -1.39 10.25 13.14
C SER A 97 -0.52 11.38 13.67
N ASN A 98 -0.51 11.66 14.98
CA ASN A 98 0.31 12.74 15.53
C ASN A 98 1.79 12.38 15.50
N GLU A 99 2.12 11.13 15.82
CA GLU A 99 3.50 10.64 15.74
C GLU A 99 4.04 10.76 14.31
N LEU A 100 3.29 10.28 13.32
CA LEU A 100 3.68 10.39 11.91
C LEU A 100 3.80 11.84 11.45
N ASN A 101 2.86 12.70 11.83
CA ASN A 101 2.89 14.12 11.47
C ASN A 101 4.10 14.85 12.07
N ASN A 102 4.51 14.48 13.29
CA ASN A 102 5.72 15.01 13.92
C ASN A 102 6.99 14.60 13.16
N TYR A 103 7.11 13.34 12.74
CA TYR A 103 8.27 12.93 11.93
C TYR A 103 8.26 13.59 10.55
N CYS A 104 7.10 13.68 9.91
CA CYS A 104 6.96 14.34 8.61
C CYS A 104 7.34 15.81 8.65
N SER A 105 6.96 16.54 9.72
CA SER A 105 7.33 17.96 9.87
C SER A 105 8.83 18.14 10.03
N LEU A 106 9.48 17.31 10.87
CA LEU A 106 10.93 17.33 11.05
C LEU A 106 11.67 17.03 9.74
N ILE A 107 11.22 16.02 8.99
CA ILE A 107 11.80 15.67 7.69
C ILE A 107 11.62 16.82 6.69
N ALA A 108 10.42 17.41 6.61
CA ALA A 108 10.15 18.53 5.71
C ALA A 108 11.03 19.76 6.02
N GLU A 109 11.21 20.09 7.30
CA GLU A 109 12.13 21.16 7.72
C GLU A 109 13.58 20.88 7.30
N GLN A 110 14.02 19.63 7.47
CA GLN A 110 15.37 19.20 7.07
C GLN A 110 15.56 19.19 5.55
N CYS A 111 14.55 18.82 4.77
CA CYS A 111 14.56 18.92 3.31
C CYS A 111 14.62 20.38 2.86
N LYS A 112 13.81 21.25 3.48
CA LYS A 112 13.80 22.70 3.20
C LYS A 112 15.17 23.34 3.43
N GLN A 113 15.83 23.03 4.55
CA GLN A 113 17.19 23.55 4.85
C GLN A 113 18.24 23.11 3.82
N ARG A 114 18.02 21.98 3.14
CA ARG A 114 18.90 21.43 2.11
C ARG A 114 18.46 21.78 0.68
N ASN A 115 17.43 22.61 0.51
CA ASN A 115 16.83 22.96 -0.78
C ASN A 115 16.32 21.74 -1.57
N ILE A 116 15.77 20.74 -0.87
CA ILE A 116 15.12 19.57 -1.48
C ILE A 116 13.63 19.88 -1.59
N TYR A 117 13.12 19.87 -2.82
CA TYR A 117 11.74 20.21 -3.16
C TYR A 117 11.11 19.13 -4.07
N GLY A 118 9.78 19.14 -4.16
CA GLY A 118 9.00 18.19 -4.93
C GLY A 118 8.33 17.13 -4.07
N TYR A 119 7.98 16.02 -4.69
CA TYR A 119 7.36 14.88 -4.03
C TYR A 119 8.41 14.01 -3.35
N ILE A 120 8.10 13.55 -2.13
CA ILE A 120 8.98 12.70 -1.34
C ILE A 120 8.11 11.65 -0.67
N ASP A 121 8.32 10.39 -1.02
CA ASP A 121 7.77 9.25 -0.29
C ASP A 121 8.73 8.90 0.85
N ILE A 122 8.19 8.82 2.07
CA ILE A 122 8.91 8.48 3.29
C ILE A 122 8.39 7.14 3.75
N ASP A 123 9.30 6.18 3.89
CA ASP A 123 8.98 4.86 4.39
C ASP A 123 9.33 4.75 5.87
N PHE A 124 8.36 4.21 6.60
CA PHE A 124 8.44 3.94 8.02
C PHE A 124 8.24 2.46 8.27
N VAL A 125 8.82 1.99 9.37
CA VAL A 125 8.64 0.64 9.89
C VAL A 125 8.20 0.73 11.35
N ALA A 126 7.01 0.19 11.63
CA ALA A 126 6.42 0.10 12.95
C ALA A 126 6.50 -1.34 13.50
N PHE A 127 6.87 -1.48 14.77
CA PHE A 127 6.94 -2.79 15.44
C PHE A 127 6.85 -2.63 16.96
N ILE A 128 6.49 -3.71 17.66
CA ILE A 128 6.47 -3.72 19.14
C ILE A 128 7.84 -4.14 19.66
N ASP A 129 8.47 -3.30 20.48
CA ASP A 129 9.72 -3.66 21.16
C ASP A 129 9.42 -4.61 22.33
N LYS A 130 9.95 -5.83 22.27
CA LYS A 130 9.79 -6.85 23.31
C LYS A 130 10.29 -6.43 24.70
N LYS A 131 11.22 -5.48 24.78
CA LYS A 131 11.77 -5.00 26.06
C LYS A 131 10.87 -3.99 26.75
N THR A 132 10.28 -3.07 25.99
CA THR A 132 9.45 -1.97 26.53
C THR A 132 7.96 -2.23 26.38
N ASN A 133 7.57 -3.21 25.56
CA ASN A 133 6.20 -3.49 25.14
C ASN A 133 5.48 -2.26 24.56
N GLN A 134 6.24 -1.40 23.87
CA GLN A 134 5.73 -0.20 23.21
C GLN A 134 5.94 -0.30 21.71
N GLN A 135 5.02 0.28 20.94
CA GLN A 135 5.20 0.48 19.51
C GLN A 135 6.37 1.45 19.29
N LYS A 136 7.31 1.05 18.43
CA LYS A 136 8.41 1.88 17.94
C LYS A 136 8.22 2.11 16.46
N LEU A 137 8.57 3.32 16.03
CA LEU A 137 8.55 3.73 14.65
C LEU A 137 9.96 4.11 14.20
N TRP A 138 10.44 3.48 13.13
CA TRP A 138 11.71 3.80 12.47
C TRP A 138 11.44 4.40 11.10
N VAL A 139 12.27 5.36 10.68
CA VAL A 139 12.29 5.86 9.30
C VAL A 139 13.36 5.07 8.55
N THR A 140 13.00 4.45 7.44
CA THR A 140 13.90 3.53 6.70
C THR A 140 14.38 4.11 5.38
N ASP A 141 13.50 4.78 4.62
CA ASP A 141 13.87 5.29 3.31
C ASP A 141 13.16 6.61 2.95
N LEU A 142 13.78 7.36 2.03
CA LEU A 142 13.22 8.57 1.42
C LEU A 142 13.40 8.51 -0.09
N CYS A 143 12.29 8.32 -0.80
CA CYS A 143 12.24 8.29 -2.26
C CYS A 143 11.77 9.65 -2.81
N ILE A 144 12.70 10.41 -3.40
CA ILE A 144 12.39 11.72 -4.02
C ILE A 144 11.91 11.50 -5.45
N GLY A 145 10.75 12.06 -5.77
CA GLY A 145 10.19 12.02 -7.12
C GLY A 145 8.69 11.75 -7.12
N TYR A 146 8.10 11.82 -8.31
CA TYR A 146 6.69 11.48 -8.49
C TYR A 146 6.55 9.96 -8.56
N SER A 147 6.03 9.33 -7.51
CA SER A 147 5.83 7.88 -7.47
C SER A 147 4.52 7.43 -8.13
N GLU A 148 4.45 6.15 -8.46
CA GLU A 148 3.25 5.49 -8.97
C GLU A 148 2.05 5.59 -8.01
N HIS A 149 2.32 5.60 -6.70
CA HIS A 149 1.28 5.74 -5.69
C HIS A 149 0.63 7.12 -5.71
N ILE A 150 1.38 8.18 -6.06
CA ILE A 150 0.80 9.51 -6.28
C ILE A 150 -0.19 9.45 -7.46
N SER A 151 0.18 8.81 -8.58
CA SER A 151 -0.75 8.64 -9.72
C SER A 151 -2.04 7.94 -9.29
N LEU A 152 -1.93 6.81 -8.58
CA LEU A 152 -3.09 6.03 -8.13
C LEU A 152 -3.96 6.83 -7.16
N TYR A 153 -3.34 7.55 -6.21
CA TYR A 153 -4.03 8.46 -5.31
C TYR A 153 -4.78 9.55 -6.08
N ARG A 154 -4.17 10.16 -7.11
CA ARG A 154 -4.84 11.19 -7.93
C ARG A 154 -6.02 10.64 -8.71
N VAL A 155 -5.91 9.43 -9.27
CA VAL A 155 -7.04 8.75 -9.93
C VAL A 155 -8.17 8.52 -8.94
N MET A 156 -7.86 7.98 -7.77
CA MET A 156 -8.84 7.75 -6.69
C MET A 156 -9.49 9.06 -6.23
N GLN A 157 -8.69 10.11 -6.01
CA GLN A 157 -9.16 11.44 -5.62
C GLN A 157 -10.10 12.02 -6.68
N TYR A 158 -9.76 11.89 -7.96
CA TYR A 158 -10.56 12.39 -9.07
C TYR A 158 -11.91 11.66 -9.17
N THR A 159 -11.92 10.33 -9.11
CA THR A 159 -13.14 9.53 -9.30
C THR A 159 -14.11 9.66 -8.12
N THR A 160 -13.57 9.77 -6.90
CA THR A 160 -14.35 9.91 -5.67
C THR A 160 -14.69 11.35 -5.33
N THR A 161 -13.91 12.33 -5.80
CA THR A 161 -13.92 13.73 -5.32
C THR A 161 -13.66 13.86 -3.82
N GLY A 162 -13.03 12.85 -3.22
CA GLY A 162 -12.76 12.84 -1.79
C GLY A 162 -11.57 13.72 -1.40
N GLN A 163 -11.47 13.96 -0.09
CA GLN A 163 -10.45 14.79 0.51
C GLN A 163 -9.74 14.00 1.62
N PHE A 164 -8.41 13.95 1.52
CA PHE A 164 -7.55 13.42 2.56
C PHE A 164 -7.29 14.49 3.62
N ASN A 165 -7.53 14.15 4.87
CA ASN A 165 -7.19 14.98 6.01
C ASN A 165 -5.81 14.56 6.55
N PRO A 166 -4.75 15.37 6.36
CA PRO A 166 -3.41 15.02 6.78
C PRO A 166 -3.23 15.01 8.31
N LEU A 167 -4.10 15.70 9.06
CA LEU A 167 -4.01 15.73 10.52
C LEU A 167 -4.49 14.42 11.13
N THR A 168 -5.60 13.88 10.63
CA THR A 168 -6.25 12.68 11.19
C THR A 168 -6.01 11.42 10.37
N HIS A 169 -5.30 11.52 9.24
CA HIS A 169 -5.07 10.44 8.28
C HIS A 169 -6.39 9.75 7.87
N SER A 170 -7.41 10.55 7.61
CA SER A 170 -8.72 10.04 7.17
C SER A 170 -9.06 10.56 5.79
N PHE A 171 -9.79 9.76 5.01
CA PHE A 171 -10.22 10.15 3.68
C PHE A 171 -11.74 10.19 3.61
N CYS A 172 -12.28 11.38 3.33
CA CYS A 172 -13.72 11.63 3.35
C CYS A 172 -14.25 11.93 1.94
N VAL A 173 -15.36 11.29 1.58
CA VAL A 173 -16.06 11.47 0.31
C VAL A 173 -17.44 12.06 0.56
N LYS A 174 -17.76 13.14 -0.16
CA LYS A 174 -19.08 13.77 -0.14
C LYS A 174 -19.96 13.20 -1.23
N MET A 175 -21.12 12.67 -0.86
CA MET A 175 -22.08 12.10 -1.79
C MET A 175 -23.37 12.90 -1.80
N LYS A 176 -23.95 13.10 -2.99
CA LYS A 176 -25.25 13.76 -3.17
C LYS A 176 -26.31 12.69 -3.37
N GLN A 177 -27.24 12.59 -2.43
CA GLN A 177 -28.39 11.70 -2.54
C GLN A 177 -29.65 12.52 -2.83
N LEU A 178 -30.43 12.09 -3.82
CA LEU A 178 -31.71 12.73 -4.15
C LEU A 178 -32.69 12.40 -3.02
N LYS A 179 -33.34 13.42 -2.44
CA LYS A 179 -34.43 13.15 -1.50
C LYS A 179 -35.57 12.44 -2.24
N GLN A 180 -36.02 11.31 -1.71
CA GLN A 180 -37.24 10.66 -2.22
C GLN A 180 -38.42 11.64 -2.08
N ARG A 181 -39.02 12.00 -3.21
CA ARG A 181 -40.25 12.80 -3.22
C ARG A 181 -41.38 11.96 -2.63
N LEU A 182 -41.84 12.31 -1.42
CA LEU A 182 -43.22 12.02 -1.04
C LEU A 182 -44.13 12.66 -2.11
N ARG A 183 -45.16 11.94 -2.56
CA ARG A 183 -45.96 12.18 -3.79
C ARG A 183 -46.74 13.51 -3.83
N ASN A 184 -46.08 14.64 -3.64
CA ASN A 184 -46.67 15.96 -3.80
C ASN A 184 -46.03 16.59 -5.04
N TRP A 185 -46.82 16.69 -6.11
CA TRP A 185 -46.51 17.42 -7.33
C TRP A 185 -46.30 18.90 -7.00
N GLN A 186 -45.07 19.27 -6.65
CA GLN A 186 -44.63 20.66 -6.64
C GLN A 186 -43.49 20.81 -7.65
N ASN A 187 -43.61 21.81 -8.53
CA ASN A 187 -42.67 22.17 -9.59
C ASN A 187 -41.37 22.81 -9.04
N GLY A 188 -40.83 22.29 -7.94
CA GLY A 188 -39.58 22.74 -7.34
C GLY A 188 -38.35 22.03 -7.92
N ALA A 189 -37.19 22.69 -7.84
CA ALA A 189 -35.90 22.08 -8.15
C ALA A 189 -35.66 20.82 -7.28
N PRO A 190 -34.95 19.80 -7.78
CA PRO A 190 -34.63 18.61 -7.01
C PRO A 190 -33.82 18.98 -5.75
N GLU A 191 -34.28 18.53 -4.58
CA GLU A 191 -33.54 18.66 -3.32
C GLU A 191 -32.59 17.48 -3.13
N TYR A 192 -31.37 17.78 -2.67
CA TYR A 192 -30.33 16.80 -2.39
C TYR A 192 -29.92 16.86 -0.91
N THR A 193 -29.64 15.70 -0.32
CA THR A 193 -28.88 15.59 0.92
C THR A 193 -27.41 15.34 0.60
N ILE A 194 -26.52 16.00 1.33
CA ILE A 194 -25.08 15.74 1.26
C ILE A 194 -24.74 14.84 2.44
N THR A 195 -24.21 13.65 2.15
CA THR A 195 -23.67 12.74 3.16
C THR A 195 -22.16 12.68 3.02
N GLU A 196 -21.47 12.69 4.16
CA GLU A 196 -20.02 12.54 4.24
C GLU A 196 -19.71 11.16 4.78
N LYS A 197 -18.89 10.38 4.07
CA LYS A 197 -18.46 9.06 4.49
C LYS A 197 -16.94 8.95 4.43
N ASN A 198 -16.36 8.31 5.43
CA ASN A 198 -14.99 7.85 5.34
C ASN A 198 -14.90 6.72 4.33
N ARG A 199 -13.85 6.73 3.51
CA ARG A 199 -13.56 5.68 2.54
C ARG A 199 -12.14 5.19 2.74
N TYR A 200 -11.97 3.90 2.51
CA TYR A 200 -10.67 3.25 2.45
C TYR A 200 -10.45 2.76 1.03
N ALA A 201 -9.20 2.70 0.62
CA ALA A 201 -8.80 2.23 -0.69
C ALA A 201 -7.62 1.27 -0.56
N ILE A 202 -7.55 0.29 -1.44
CA ILE A 202 -6.36 -0.52 -1.64
C ILE A 202 -5.97 -0.40 -3.09
N TRP A 203 -4.68 -0.23 -3.35
CA TRP A 203 -4.20 -0.18 -4.71
C TRP A 203 -2.86 -0.86 -4.91
N SER A 204 -2.65 -1.33 -6.13
CA SER A 204 -1.35 -1.75 -6.64
C SER A 204 -1.28 -1.47 -8.14
N SER A 205 -0.11 -1.05 -8.63
CA SER A 205 0.27 -0.97 -10.04
C SER A 205 1.02 -2.22 -10.52
N LYS A 206 1.28 -3.17 -9.62
CA LYS A 206 2.19 -4.31 -9.85
C LYS A 206 1.44 -5.60 -10.12
N LEU A 207 0.15 -5.57 -10.45
CA LEU A 207 -0.58 -6.81 -10.78
C LEU A 207 -0.02 -7.37 -12.08
N TYR A 208 0.56 -8.55 -12.01
CA TYR A 208 1.13 -9.25 -13.14
C TYR A 208 0.39 -10.57 -13.39
N HIS A 209 -0.02 -10.78 -14.64
CA HIS A 209 -0.54 -12.05 -15.08
C HIS A 209 -0.27 -12.24 -16.57
N ARG A 210 0.48 -13.29 -16.94
CA ARG A 210 0.91 -13.53 -18.33
C ARG A 210 -0.24 -13.53 -19.34
N ASN A 211 -1.36 -14.15 -18.99
CA ASN A 211 -2.52 -14.26 -19.91
C ASN A 211 -3.26 -12.94 -20.18
N LEU A 212 -2.98 -11.85 -19.45
CA LEU A 212 -3.55 -10.54 -19.80
C LEU A 212 -3.12 -10.10 -21.21
N SER A 213 -1.93 -10.50 -21.65
CA SER A 213 -1.43 -10.28 -23.02
C SER A 213 -2.35 -10.83 -24.12
N ASN A 214 -3.12 -11.89 -23.82
CA ASN A 214 -3.98 -12.59 -24.77
C ASN A 214 -5.44 -12.11 -24.72
N ILE A 215 -5.79 -11.20 -23.82
CA ILE A 215 -7.18 -10.79 -23.58
C ILE A 215 -7.36 -9.32 -23.99
N HIS A 216 -8.27 -9.08 -24.93
CA HIS A 216 -8.66 -7.71 -25.26
C HIS A 216 -9.36 -7.04 -24.06
N TYR A 217 -9.02 -5.77 -23.79
CA TYR A 217 -9.60 -5.02 -22.67
C TYR A 217 -11.13 -4.97 -22.67
N SER A 218 -11.77 -4.96 -23.84
CA SER A 218 -13.24 -5.01 -23.93
C SER A 218 -13.83 -6.28 -23.31
N ILE A 219 -13.19 -7.43 -23.55
CA ILE A 219 -13.55 -8.74 -22.99
C ILE A 219 -13.22 -8.76 -21.50
N PHE A 220 -12.01 -8.34 -21.12
CA PHE A 220 -11.59 -8.25 -19.72
C PHE A 220 -12.60 -7.44 -18.88
N PHE A 221 -12.97 -6.24 -19.32
CA PHE A 221 -13.92 -5.41 -18.57
C PHE A 221 -15.35 -5.94 -18.63
N GLN A 222 -15.75 -6.67 -19.67
CA GLN A 222 -17.05 -7.34 -19.70
C GLN A 222 -17.13 -8.44 -18.65
N MET A 223 -16.06 -9.24 -18.53
CA MET A 223 -15.89 -10.28 -17.52
C MET A 223 -15.84 -9.70 -16.10
N CYS A 224 -15.11 -8.60 -15.87
CA CYS A 224 -15.12 -7.92 -14.58
C CYS A 224 -16.54 -7.47 -14.20
N ARG A 225 -17.26 -6.82 -15.14
CA ARG A 225 -18.64 -6.36 -14.89
C ARG A 225 -19.63 -7.50 -14.61
N SER A 226 -19.51 -8.64 -15.29
CA SER A 226 -20.41 -9.79 -15.03
C SER A 226 -20.25 -10.37 -13.63
N HIS A 227 -19.07 -10.18 -13.03
CA HIS A 227 -18.76 -10.58 -11.66
C HIS A 227 -18.92 -9.45 -10.63
N GLY A 228 -19.51 -8.32 -11.01
CA GLY A 228 -19.70 -7.17 -10.12
C GLY A 228 -18.41 -6.41 -9.78
N VAL A 229 -17.31 -6.67 -10.50
CA VAL A 229 -16.06 -5.94 -10.38
C VAL A 229 -16.14 -4.67 -11.24
N GLY A 230 -16.32 -3.54 -10.59
CA GLY A 230 -16.40 -2.24 -11.24
C GLY A 230 -16.67 -1.12 -10.24
N PHE A 231 -16.63 0.12 -10.72
CA PHE A 231 -16.82 1.31 -9.89
C PHE A 231 -18.26 1.83 -10.00
N ASP A 232 -18.94 1.99 -8.86
CA ASP A 232 -20.23 2.67 -8.79
C ASP A 232 -20.01 4.18 -8.64
N ILE A 233 -20.36 4.94 -9.67
CA ILE A 233 -20.20 6.41 -9.72
C ILE A 233 -21.10 7.12 -8.69
N ARG A 234 -22.24 6.54 -8.32
CA ARG A 234 -23.19 7.14 -7.35
C ARG A 234 -22.70 6.94 -5.94
N GLU A 235 -22.29 5.71 -5.61
CA GLU A 235 -21.79 5.36 -4.28
C GLU A 235 -20.30 5.68 -4.10
N LYS A 236 -19.56 6.00 -5.18
CA LYS A 236 -18.12 6.31 -5.14
C LYS A 236 -17.29 5.19 -4.51
N GLN A 237 -17.64 3.94 -4.84
CA GLN A 237 -17.01 2.73 -4.30
C GLN A 237 -16.89 1.64 -5.38
N GLY A 238 -16.12 0.60 -5.10
CA GLY A 238 -15.84 -0.49 -6.04
C GLY A 238 -14.44 -0.37 -6.66
N SER A 239 -14.24 -0.97 -7.83
CA SER A 239 -12.91 -1.12 -8.43
C SER A 239 -12.68 -0.29 -9.67
N ILE A 240 -11.51 0.33 -9.73
CA ILE A 240 -10.99 1.10 -10.87
C ILE A 240 -9.72 0.40 -11.33
N PHE A 241 -9.55 0.23 -12.65
CA PHE A 241 -8.33 -0.33 -13.21
C PHE A 241 -7.48 0.77 -13.85
N THR A 242 -6.16 0.70 -13.67
CA THR A 242 -5.18 1.50 -14.41
C THR A 242 -4.48 0.60 -15.40
N LEU A 243 -4.56 0.95 -16.68
CA LEU A 243 -3.96 0.18 -17.76
C LEU A 243 -2.54 0.72 -18.01
N PHE A 244 -1.58 -0.18 -18.13
CA PHE A 244 -0.21 0.17 -18.49
C PHE A 244 0.06 -0.33 -19.91
N GLU A 245 0.51 0.57 -20.77
CA GLU A 245 1.01 0.21 -22.10
C GLU A 245 2.46 -0.25 -21.94
N CYS A 246 2.63 -1.50 -21.51
CA CYS A 246 3.92 -2.19 -21.50
C CYS A 246 4.00 -3.11 -22.73
N ASP A 247 5.21 -3.40 -23.21
CA ASP A 247 5.46 -4.19 -24.43
C ASP A 247 4.68 -5.51 -24.53
N HIS A 248 4.29 -6.09 -23.40
CA HIS A 248 3.59 -7.38 -23.33
C HIS A 248 2.14 -7.31 -22.83
N HIS A 249 1.62 -6.17 -22.37
CA HIS A 249 0.24 -6.05 -21.82
C HIS A 249 -0.07 -7.05 -20.67
N GLU A 250 0.96 -7.49 -19.92
CA GLU A 250 0.82 -8.48 -18.84
C GLU A 250 0.59 -7.85 -17.46
N HIS A 251 0.58 -6.52 -17.40
CA HIS A 251 0.46 -5.76 -16.17
C HIS A 251 -0.79 -4.89 -16.16
N ILE A 252 -1.43 -4.81 -15.00
CA ILE A 252 -2.57 -3.94 -14.76
C ILE A 252 -2.48 -3.39 -13.35
N GLY A 253 -3.02 -2.20 -13.11
CA GLY A 253 -3.21 -1.69 -11.77
C GLY A 253 -4.68 -1.76 -11.38
N MET A 254 -4.93 -1.88 -10.09
CA MET A 254 -6.28 -1.90 -9.55
C MET A 254 -6.32 -1.04 -8.30
N ILE A 255 -7.41 -0.29 -8.15
CA ILE A 255 -7.78 0.47 -6.96
C ILE A 255 -9.15 -0.04 -6.55
N THR A 256 -9.31 -0.53 -5.33
CA THR A 256 -10.59 -0.94 -4.76
C THR A 256 -10.94 -0.03 -3.60
N ILE A 257 -12.17 0.48 -3.56
CA ILE A 257 -12.62 1.51 -2.59
C ILE A 257 -13.88 1.02 -1.88
N SER A 258 -13.93 1.13 -0.55
CA SER A 258 -15.09 0.76 0.27
C SER A 258 -15.23 1.60 1.55
N ASP A 259 -16.26 1.32 2.34
CA ASP A 259 -16.59 2.02 3.60
C ASP A 259 -15.66 1.66 4.77
N THR A 260 -15.10 0.44 4.80
CA THR A 260 -14.22 -0.03 5.87
C THR A 260 -12.96 -0.65 5.30
N LEU A 261 -11.86 -0.59 6.06
CA LEU A 261 -10.60 -1.21 5.67
C LEU A 261 -10.77 -2.71 5.43
N GLN A 262 -11.41 -3.43 6.35
CA GLN A 262 -11.65 -4.87 6.25
C GLN A 262 -12.42 -5.24 4.98
N ASN A 263 -13.52 -4.54 4.68
CA ASN A 263 -14.28 -4.79 3.45
C ASN A 263 -13.46 -4.45 2.21
N THR A 264 -12.61 -3.43 2.27
CA THR A 264 -11.75 -3.06 1.13
C THR A 264 -10.72 -4.15 0.86
N LEU A 265 -10.06 -4.67 1.90
CA LEU A 265 -9.12 -5.80 1.83
C LEU A 265 -9.81 -7.04 1.25
N SER A 266 -10.94 -7.45 1.84
CA SER A 266 -11.69 -8.62 1.38
C SER A 266 -12.19 -8.47 -0.06
N ASN A 267 -12.69 -7.30 -0.45
CA ASN A 267 -13.12 -7.05 -1.82
C ASN A 267 -11.95 -7.10 -2.79
N PHE A 268 -10.81 -6.46 -2.47
CA PHE A 268 -9.63 -6.48 -3.33
C PHE A 268 -9.12 -7.91 -3.56
N ALA A 269 -9.00 -8.72 -2.50
CA ALA A 269 -8.60 -10.13 -2.60
C ALA A 269 -9.63 -10.96 -3.40
N CYS A 270 -10.93 -10.78 -3.13
CA CYS A 270 -12.00 -11.47 -3.86
C CYS A 270 -11.98 -11.15 -5.36
N TYR A 271 -11.77 -9.89 -5.73
CA TYR A 271 -11.69 -9.45 -7.12
C TYR A 271 -10.44 -10.02 -7.81
N LEU A 272 -9.29 -10.02 -7.15
CA LEU A 272 -8.08 -10.65 -7.70
C LEU A 272 -8.27 -12.14 -7.92
N ASN A 273 -8.82 -12.87 -6.94
CA ASN A 273 -9.09 -14.29 -7.10
C ASN A 273 -10.08 -14.55 -8.23
N THR A 274 -11.17 -13.79 -8.31
CA THR A 274 -12.16 -13.93 -9.39
C THR A 274 -11.53 -13.71 -10.76
N ILE A 275 -10.75 -12.64 -10.93
CA ILE A 275 -10.05 -12.36 -12.18
C ILE A 275 -9.07 -13.49 -12.49
N TYR A 276 -8.29 -13.95 -11.51
CA TYR A 276 -7.34 -15.04 -11.65
C TYR A 276 -8.00 -16.32 -12.18
N GLN A 277 -9.13 -16.74 -11.60
CA GLN A 277 -9.84 -17.95 -12.04
C GLN A 277 -10.34 -17.84 -13.48
N GLU A 278 -10.79 -16.66 -13.89
CA GLU A 278 -11.33 -16.46 -15.24
C GLU A 278 -10.25 -16.41 -16.32
N ILE A 279 -9.07 -15.86 -16.00
CA ILE A 279 -7.98 -15.68 -16.99
C ILE A 279 -6.92 -16.78 -16.93
N THR A 280 -7.03 -17.74 -16.01
CA THR A 280 -6.11 -18.87 -15.85
C THR A 280 -6.72 -20.15 -16.44
N PRO A 281 -6.19 -20.67 -17.57
CA PRO A 281 -6.57 -21.98 -18.09
C PRO A 281 -6.17 -23.11 -17.13
N VAL A 282 -6.94 -24.21 -17.15
CA VAL A 282 -6.77 -25.38 -16.26
C VAL A 282 -5.39 -26.07 -16.40
N ASP A 283 -4.70 -25.91 -17.54
CA ASP A 283 -3.51 -26.70 -17.90
C ASP A 283 -2.19 -25.89 -17.98
N MET A 284 -2.09 -24.70 -17.36
CA MET A 284 -0.90 -23.85 -17.46
C MET A 284 -0.06 -23.76 -16.17
N GLN A 285 1.27 -23.69 -16.34
CA GLN A 285 2.19 -23.31 -15.27
C GLN A 285 1.96 -21.85 -14.87
N GLU A 286 1.77 -21.64 -13.57
CA GLU A 286 1.41 -20.36 -12.94
C GLU A 286 2.47 -19.28 -13.22
N GLN A 287 2.05 -18.19 -13.88
CA GLN A 287 2.86 -16.98 -14.05
C GLN A 287 2.01 -15.75 -13.74
N SER A 288 1.75 -15.59 -12.44
CA SER A 288 0.94 -14.52 -11.87
C SER A 288 1.38 -14.24 -10.44
N ASN A 289 1.23 -12.99 -9.99
CA ASN A 289 1.42 -12.62 -8.59
C ASN A 289 0.10 -12.39 -7.83
N PHE A 290 -1.05 -12.65 -8.45
CA PHE A 290 -2.36 -12.34 -7.87
C PHE A 290 -2.60 -13.14 -6.58
N MET A 291 -2.31 -14.44 -6.60
CA MET A 291 -2.54 -15.30 -5.43
C MET A 291 -1.55 -15.02 -4.29
N LEU A 292 -0.35 -14.52 -4.59
CA LEU A 292 0.59 -14.05 -3.56
C LEU A 292 -0.01 -12.86 -2.81
N ALA A 293 -0.60 -11.91 -3.54
CA ALA A 293 -1.28 -10.76 -2.93
C ALA A 293 -2.56 -11.15 -2.17
N VAL A 294 -3.34 -12.10 -2.68
CA VAL A 294 -4.52 -12.64 -1.98
C VAL A 294 -4.10 -13.24 -0.63
N ASN A 295 -3.08 -14.10 -0.62
CA ASN A 295 -2.58 -14.73 0.61
C ASN A 295 -2.05 -13.69 1.62
N ASP A 296 -1.32 -12.67 1.15
CA ASP A 296 -0.83 -11.58 1.99
C ASP A 296 -1.98 -10.82 2.66
N ILE A 297 -3.01 -10.47 1.89
CA ILE A 297 -4.21 -9.78 2.40
C ILE A 297 -5.00 -10.66 3.38
N GLU A 298 -5.13 -11.96 3.11
CA GLU A 298 -5.80 -12.90 4.02
C GLU A 298 -5.06 -13.02 5.36
N ASN A 299 -3.72 -13.02 5.34
CA ASN A 299 -2.91 -13.00 6.56
C ASN A 299 -3.15 -11.71 7.37
N ILE A 300 -3.19 -10.54 6.70
CA ILE A 300 -3.47 -9.25 7.34
C ILE A 300 -4.88 -9.25 7.98
N LEU A 301 -5.87 -9.78 7.27
CA LEU A 301 -7.25 -9.91 7.76
C LEU A 301 -7.33 -10.83 8.98
N GLY A 302 -6.63 -11.97 8.96
CA GLY A 302 -6.55 -12.91 10.07
C GLY A 302 -5.97 -12.26 11.34
N ILE A 303 -4.84 -11.57 11.21
CA ILE A 303 -4.19 -10.84 12.32
C ILE A 303 -5.14 -9.77 12.88
N THR A 304 -5.83 -9.03 12.01
CA THR A 304 -6.77 -7.98 12.43
C THR A 304 -7.94 -8.55 13.24
N GLN A 305 -8.47 -9.70 12.84
CA GLN A 305 -9.56 -10.37 13.55
C GLN A 305 -9.13 -10.89 14.93
N GLU A 306 -7.93 -11.47 15.02
CA GLU A 306 -7.34 -11.90 16.30
C GLU A 306 -7.19 -10.71 17.27
N ASN A 307 -6.65 -9.58 16.79
CA ASN A 307 -6.49 -8.37 17.59
C ASN A 307 -7.83 -7.84 18.13
N LEU A 308 -8.89 -7.82 17.31
CA LEU A 308 -10.23 -7.40 17.74
C LEU A 308 -10.82 -8.33 18.81
N SER A 309 -10.60 -9.64 18.67
CA SER A 309 -11.08 -10.63 19.66
C SER A 309 -10.37 -10.48 21.01
N ASN A 310 -9.07 -10.19 21.02
CA ASN A 310 -8.29 -9.98 22.24
C ASN A 310 -8.69 -8.70 22.98
N ILE A 311 -9.01 -7.62 22.26
CA ILE A 311 -9.53 -6.37 22.87
C ILE A 311 -10.89 -6.64 23.54
N SER A 312 -11.79 -7.34 22.84
CA SER A 312 -13.13 -7.65 23.35
C SER A 312 -13.10 -8.51 24.62
N LEU A 313 -12.13 -9.43 24.73
CA LEU A 313 -11.94 -10.25 25.93
C LEU A 313 -11.47 -9.41 27.13
N ASN A 314 -10.55 -8.47 26.91
CA ASN A 314 -10.03 -7.62 27.98
C ASN A 314 -11.11 -6.69 28.56
N ASP A 315 -11.99 -6.14 27.71
CA ASP A 315 -13.11 -5.28 28.14
C ASP A 315 -14.20 -6.04 28.92
N THR A 316 -14.32 -7.36 28.74
CA THR A 316 -15.25 -8.19 29.54
C THR A 316 -14.70 -8.64 30.89
N THR A 317 -13.40 -8.41 31.14
CA THR A 317 -12.71 -8.82 32.38
C THR A 317 -12.36 -7.64 33.32
N SER A 318 -12.72 -6.42 32.93
CA SER A 318 -12.63 -5.19 33.74
C SER A 318 -13.99 -4.78 34.30
#